data_AF-A0A348XHI2-F1
#
_entry.id   AF-A0A348XHI2-F1
#
_cell.length_a   1.000
_cell.length_b   1.000
_cell.length_c   1.000
_cell.angle_alpha   90.00
_cell.angle_beta   90.00
_cell.angle_gamma   90.00
#
_symmetry.space_group_name_H-M   'P 1'
#
loop_
_entity.id
_entity.type
_entity.pdbx_description
1 polymer ?
#
loop_
_entity_poly.entity_id
_entity_poly.type
_entity_poly.pdbx_seq_one_letter_code
_entity_poly.pdbx_strand_id
1 'polypeptide(L)'
;IAAQHPDVVATLRNDYEAWWALVSEQFDDSIPISIGADQEEEACLRAHDWRHPDNPKHTDPDVVEDNSYLVFQQGQIRMGVGRNGYLEVMVEQSARYEIELRRWPKEEDRAIVDGIEESEEGWRSDIIVDRQFYYTGGKALPFTQATLTIGDQAWTKPVGPKDKGIVFIVNLSQGETRLVSSFSNGANLSRGAYYVYVRKAER
;
A
#
# COMPACT_ATOMS: atom_id res chain seq x y z
N ILE A 1 2.57 36.60 21.44
CA ILE A 1 1.97 36.72 20.10
C ILE A 1 0.48 36.38 20.13
N ALA A 2 0.04 35.12 20.28
CA ALA A 2 -1.42 34.79 20.29
C ALA A 2 -2.25 35.57 21.32
N ALA A 3 -1.75 35.69 22.57
CA ALA A 3 -2.40 36.49 23.62
C ALA A 3 -2.48 38.01 23.33
N GLN A 4 -1.71 38.51 22.36
CA GLN A 4 -1.68 39.91 21.94
C GLN A 4 -2.59 40.20 20.73
N HIS A 5 -3.13 39.15 20.08
CA HIS A 5 -4.01 39.25 18.90
C HIS A 5 -5.24 38.34 19.05
N PRO A 6 -6.07 38.54 20.08
CA PRO A 6 -7.23 37.67 20.35
C PRO A 6 -8.28 37.70 19.25
N ASP A 7 -8.41 38.81 18.53
CA ASP A 7 -9.27 39.00 17.36
C ASP A 7 -8.85 38.11 16.19
N VAL A 8 -7.56 38.09 15.85
CA VAL A 8 -7.01 37.22 14.80
C VAL A 8 -7.20 35.74 15.16
N VAL A 9 -6.98 35.38 16.43
CA VAL A 9 -7.21 34.00 16.91
C VAL A 9 -8.68 33.60 16.77
N ALA A 10 -9.61 34.49 17.10
CA ALA A 10 -11.04 34.22 16.95
C ALA A 10 -11.44 34.00 15.48
N THR A 11 -10.93 34.82 14.56
CA THR A 11 -11.16 34.66 13.12
C THR A 11 -10.65 33.31 12.62
N LEU A 12 -9.38 32.98 12.90
CA LEU A 12 -8.79 31.72 12.44
C LEU A 12 -9.50 30.50 13.02
N ARG A 13 -9.97 30.56 14.28
CA ARG A 13 -10.74 29.47 14.88
C ARG A 13 -12.09 29.32 14.18
N ASN A 14 -12.82 30.41 13.95
CA ASN A 14 -14.12 30.34 13.28
C ASN A 14 -13.98 29.80 11.84
N ASP A 15 -12.95 30.22 11.11
CA ASP A 15 -12.66 29.72 9.77
C ASP A 15 -12.30 28.22 9.81
N TYR A 16 -11.51 27.80 10.81
CA TYR A 16 -11.19 26.39 11.04
C TYR A 16 -12.44 25.56 11.34
N GLU A 17 -13.32 26.00 12.23
CA GLU A 17 -14.55 25.26 12.57
C GLU A 17 -15.50 25.15 11.37
N ALA A 18 -15.63 26.23 10.57
CA ALA A 18 -16.43 26.21 9.36
C ALA A 18 -15.88 25.25 8.31
N TRP A 19 -14.54 25.25 8.12
CA TRP A 19 -13.87 24.28 7.27
C TRP A 19 -14.01 22.85 7.81
N TRP A 20 -13.84 22.64 9.12
CA TRP A 20 -13.95 21.34 9.77
C TRP A 20 -15.33 20.73 9.61
N ALA A 21 -16.39 21.52 9.81
CA ALA A 21 -17.77 21.09 9.60
C ALA A 21 -18.05 20.63 8.16
N LEU A 22 -17.39 21.25 7.16
CA LEU A 22 -17.50 20.85 5.77
C LEU A 22 -16.76 19.54 5.48
N VAL A 23 -15.51 19.40 5.94
CA VAL A 23 -14.67 18.26 5.56
C VAL A 23 -14.98 17.00 6.35
N SER A 24 -15.47 17.12 7.59
CA SER A 24 -15.71 15.96 8.47
C SER A 24 -16.89 15.08 8.05
N GLU A 25 -17.75 15.55 7.14
CA GLU A 25 -18.94 14.81 6.67
C GLU A 25 -18.58 13.46 6.02
N GLN A 26 -17.43 13.37 5.34
CA GLN A 26 -17.02 12.21 4.54
C GLN A 26 -15.89 11.40 5.19
N PHE A 27 -15.57 11.63 6.46
CA PHE A 27 -14.42 10.96 7.10
C PHE A 27 -14.64 9.46 7.31
N ASP A 28 -15.89 9.02 7.44
CA ASP A 28 -16.25 7.61 7.57
C ASP A 28 -16.47 6.91 6.22
N ASP A 29 -16.44 7.63 5.09
CA ASP A 29 -16.64 7.08 3.76
C ASP A 29 -15.39 6.34 3.24
N SER A 30 -15.61 5.30 2.42
CA SER A 30 -14.54 4.67 1.67
C SER A 30 -14.00 5.63 0.61
N ILE A 31 -12.68 5.56 0.35
CA ILE A 31 -12.06 6.26 -0.79
C ILE A 31 -11.38 5.23 -1.68
N PRO A 32 -12.17 4.43 -2.41
CA PRO A 32 -11.66 3.31 -3.17
C PRO A 32 -10.80 3.77 -4.35
N ILE A 33 -9.73 3.03 -4.63
CA ILE A 33 -8.92 3.21 -5.84
C ILE A 33 -9.64 2.53 -7.00
N SER A 34 -9.89 3.27 -8.08
CA SER A 34 -10.52 2.74 -9.29
C SER A 34 -9.62 1.71 -9.98
N ILE A 35 -10.21 0.61 -10.46
CA ILE A 35 -9.54 -0.41 -11.27
C ILE A 35 -10.42 -0.84 -12.45
N GLY A 36 -9.79 -1.07 -13.60
CA GLY A 36 -10.48 -1.53 -14.81
C GLY A 36 -11.31 -0.46 -15.52
N ALA A 37 -10.99 0.82 -15.31
CA ALA A 37 -11.46 1.90 -16.17
C ALA A 37 -10.97 1.71 -17.61
N ASP A 38 -11.69 2.22 -18.61
CA ASP A 38 -11.27 2.08 -20.02
C ASP A 38 -10.05 2.95 -20.35
N GLN A 39 -9.82 4.02 -19.58
CA GLN A 39 -8.72 4.95 -19.73
C GLN A 39 -7.44 4.49 -19.02
N GLU A 40 -7.51 3.44 -18.21
CA GLU A 40 -6.40 2.89 -17.44
C GLU A 40 -6.22 1.41 -17.78
N GLU A 41 -5.26 1.12 -18.66
CA GLU A 41 -4.98 -0.25 -19.10
C GLU A 41 -4.52 -1.14 -17.94
N GLU A 42 -3.73 -0.57 -17.02
CA GLU A 42 -3.22 -1.25 -15.83
C GLU A 42 -3.14 -0.27 -14.66
N ALA A 43 -3.83 -0.60 -13.56
CA ALA A 43 -3.72 0.11 -12.30
C ALA A 43 -2.59 -0.45 -11.45
N CYS A 44 -1.84 0.42 -10.75
CA CYS A 44 -0.77 0.05 -9.83
C CYS A 44 -1.15 0.46 -8.40
N LEU A 45 -1.64 -0.50 -7.62
CA LEU A 45 -1.98 -0.30 -6.21
C LEU A 45 -0.73 -0.52 -5.36
N ARG A 46 -0.54 0.33 -4.34
CA ARG A 46 0.69 0.36 -3.54
C ARG A 46 0.39 0.18 -2.06
N ALA A 47 1.35 -0.35 -1.33
CA ALA A 47 1.25 -0.49 0.13
C ALA A 47 1.09 0.84 0.89
N HIS A 48 1.43 1.96 0.25
CA HIS A 48 1.20 3.29 0.83
C HIS A 48 -0.30 3.55 1.06
N ASP A 49 -1.16 2.96 0.24
CA ASP A 49 -2.61 3.15 0.28
C ASP A 49 -3.32 2.10 1.15
N TRP A 50 -2.56 1.23 1.83
CA TRP A 50 -3.14 0.24 2.74
C TRP A 50 -3.88 0.91 3.90
N ARG A 51 -5.09 0.44 4.14
CA ARG A 51 -5.86 0.73 5.34
C ARG A 51 -5.55 -0.28 6.43
N HIS A 52 -5.47 0.22 7.67
CA HIS A 52 -5.32 -0.63 8.84
C HIS A 52 -6.59 -1.48 9.02
N PRO A 53 -6.50 -2.83 9.15
CA PRO A 53 -7.68 -3.70 9.22
C PRO A 53 -8.61 -3.37 10.39
N ASP A 54 -8.02 -2.98 11.53
CA ASP A 54 -8.77 -2.63 12.75
C ASP A 54 -8.91 -1.12 12.97
N ASN A 55 -8.55 -0.29 11.98
CA ASN A 55 -8.47 1.19 11.99
C ASN A 55 -8.94 1.82 13.32
N PRO A 56 -8.04 2.09 14.31
CA PRO A 56 -8.47 2.71 15.55
C PRO A 56 -9.10 4.06 15.18
N LYS A 57 -10.41 4.20 15.40
CA LYS A 57 -11.10 5.46 15.13
C LYS A 57 -10.35 6.57 15.86
N HIS A 58 -10.01 7.63 15.14
CA HIS A 58 -9.35 8.86 15.63
C HIS A 58 -10.23 9.65 16.62
N THR A 59 -10.99 8.98 17.48
CA THR A 59 -11.81 9.59 18.51
C THR A 59 -11.06 9.79 19.82
N ASP A 60 -9.86 9.20 19.96
CA ASP A 60 -9.05 9.30 21.16
C ASP A 60 -7.61 9.74 20.82
N PRO A 61 -7.21 10.98 21.14
CA PRO A 61 -5.87 11.51 20.88
C PRO A 61 -4.77 10.84 21.71
N ASP A 62 -5.12 10.02 22.71
CA ASP A 62 -4.16 9.28 23.54
C ASP A 62 -3.92 7.85 23.04
N VAL A 63 -4.61 7.42 21.97
CA VAL A 63 -4.33 6.13 21.29
C VAL A 63 -3.05 6.28 20.46
N VAL A 64 -2.01 5.56 20.88
CA VAL A 64 -0.80 5.37 20.06
C VAL A 64 -1.19 4.54 18.84
N GLU A 65 -1.16 5.16 17.66
CA GLU A 65 -1.36 4.45 16.40
C GLU A 65 -0.31 3.33 16.23
N ASP A 66 -0.76 2.07 16.14
CA ASP A 66 0.11 0.98 15.67
C ASP A 66 0.26 1.06 14.15
N ASN A 67 1.17 1.92 13.70
CA ASN A 67 1.52 2.06 12.29
C ASN A 67 2.42 0.92 11.77
N SER A 68 2.57 -0.19 12.51
CA SER A 68 3.36 -1.35 12.05
C SER A 68 2.80 -2.04 10.81
N TYR A 69 1.59 -1.70 10.39
CA TYR A 69 0.95 -2.17 9.16
C TYR A 69 1.37 -1.37 7.92
N LEU A 70 1.73 -0.10 8.08
CA LEU A 70 1.89 0.83 6.98
C LEU A 70 3.30 0.81 6.41
N VAL A 71 3.38 0.76 5.08
CA VAL A 71 4.63 0.86 4.32
C VAL A 71 4.48 1.99 3.33
N PHE A 72 5.10 3.13 3.65
CA PHE A 72 4.91 4.39 2.93
C PHE A 72 6.17 4.84 2.16
N GLN A 73 7.27 4.10 2.24
CA GLN A 73 8.51 4.48 1.55
C GLN A 73 9.36 3.29 1.10
N GLN A 74 10.19 3.53 0.09
CA GLN A 74 11.01 2.50 -0.56
C GLN A 74 12.00 1.80 0.37
N GLY A 75 12.60 2.53 1.33
CA GLY A 75 13.48 1.93 2.33
C GLY A 75 12.77 0.84 3.15
N GLN A 76 11.48 1.00 3.45
CA GLN A 76 10.72 -0.02 4.17
C GLN A 76 10.46 -1.27 3.31
N ILE A 77 10.13 -1.08 2.03
CA ILE A 77 9.97 -2.16 1.03
C ILE A 77 11.26 -2.96 0.88
N ARG A 78 12.40 -2.26 0.76
CA ARG A 78 13.75 -2.85 0.70
C ARG A 78 14.02 -3.77 1.88
N MET A 79 13.67 -3.31 3.07
CA MET A 79 13.90 -4.05 4.31
C MET A 79 12.84 -5.13 4.60
N GLY A 80 11.76 -5.15 3.83
CA GLY A 80 10.69 -6.12 4.04
C GLY A 80 9.95 -5.91 5.36
N VAL A 81 9.76 -4.66 5.78
CA VAL A 81 9.05 -4.33 7.03
C VAL A 81 7.56 -4.08 6.77
N GLY A 82 6.80 -3.80 7.81
CA GLY A 82 5.36 -3.71 7.74
C GLY A 82 4.67 -5.05 8.02
N ARG A 83 3.35 -5.01 8.17
CA ARG A 83 2.50 -6.19 8.23
C ARG A 83 1.73 -6.30 6.91
N ASN A 84 0.42 -6.14 6.95
CA ASN A 84 -0.44 -6.17 5.78
C ASN A 84 -1.77 -5.46 6.06
N GLY A 85 -2.18 -4.56 5.17
CA GLY A 85 -3.49 -3.92 5.23
C GLY A 85 -4.43 -4.42 4.14
N TYR A 86 -5.55 -3.72 3.99
CA TYR A 86 -6.44 -3.89 2.85
C TYR A 86 -6.44 -2.66 1.96
N LEU A 87 -6.75 -2.84 0.69
CA LEU A 87 -7.02 -1.78 -0.28
C LEU A 87 -8.52 -1.73 -0.52
N GLU A 88 -9.09 -0.54 -0.47
CA GLU A 88 -10.44 -0.29 -0.97
C GLU A 88 -10.33 -0.08 -2.46
N VAL A 89 -11.08 -0.84 -3.25
CA VAL A 89 -11.02 -0.75 -4.71
C VAL A 89 -12.42 -0.63 -5.30
N MET A 90 -12.55 0.21 -6.32
CA MET A 90 -13.76 0.35 -7.12
C MET A 90 -13.53 -0.40 -8.42
N VAL A 91 -14.22 -1.52 -8.61
CA VAL A 91 -14.20 -2.24 -9.88
C VAL A 91 -15.15 -1.51 -10.82
N GLU A 92 -14.59 -0.84 -11.83
CA GLU A 92 -15.41 -0.04 -12.77
C GLU A 92 -16.27 -0.91 -13.69
N GLN A 93 -15.83 -2.15 -13.97
CA GLN A 93 -16.51 -3.04 -14.93
C GLN A 93 -16.46 -4.50 -14.53
N SER A 94 -17.57 -5.22 -14.68
CA SER A 94 -17.60 -6.67 -14.50
C SER A 94 -16.80 -7.36 -15.63
N ALA A 95 -15.68 -7.98 -15.29
CA ALA A 95 -14.79 -8.59 -16.28
C ALA A 95 -13.87 -9.66 -15.65
N ARG A 96 -13.08 -10.30 -16.51
CA ARG A 96 -11.95 -11.13 -16.10
C ARG A 96 -10.73 -10.22 -15.93
N TYR A 97 -10.04 -10.35 -14.80
CA TYR A 97 -8.90 -9.53 -14.44
C TYR A 97 -7.65 -10.39 -14.25
N GLU A 98 -6.52 -9.82 -14.64
CA GLU A 98 -5.18 -10.27 -14.28
C GLU A 98 -4.69 -9.40 -13.12
N ILE A 99 -4.39 -10.04 -12.00
CA ILE A 99 -3.87 -9.38 -10.78
C ILE A 99 -2.49 -9.95 -10.48
N GLU A 100 -1.46 -9.13 -10.63
CA GLU A 100 -0.07 -9.49 -10.35
C GLU A 100 0.37 -8.94 -9.00
N LEU A 101 0.69 -9.83 -8.06
CA LEU A 101 1.29 -9.48 -6.78
C LEU A 101 2.81 -9.39 -6.94
N ARG A 102 3.42 -8.28 -6.53
CA ARG A 102 4.88 -8.12 -6.50
C ARG A 102 5.38 -7.53 -5.19
N ARG A 103 6.59 -7.91 -4.80
CA ARG A 103 7.33 -7.24 -3.74
C ARG A 103 8.05 -6.00 -4.28
N TRP A 104 8.71 -6.16 -5.42
CA TRP A 104 9.46 -5.11 -6.11
C TRP A 104 8.61 -4.53 -7.24
N PRO A 105 8.75 -3.23 -7.53
CA PRO A 105 8.08 -2.64 -8.69
C PRO A 105 8.60 -3.31 -9.98
N LYS A 106 7.81 -3.25 -11.07
CA LYS A 106 8.18 -3.87 -12.35
C LYS A 106 9.53 -3.36 -12.88
N GLU A 107 9.84 -2.10 -12.62
CA GLU A 107 11.08 -1.41 -13.02
C GLU A 107 12.34 -2.00 -12.38
N GLU A 108 12.23 -2.58 -11.18
CA GLU A 108 13.36 -3.23 -10.49
C GLU A 108 13.61 -4.65 -11.03
N ASP A 109 12.59 -5.28 -11.65
CA ASP A 109 12.67 -6.56 -12.35
C ASP A 109 13.35 -7.71 -11.55
N ARG A 110 13.18 -7.68 -10.22
CA ARG A 110 13.84 -8.57 -9.26
C ARG A 110 12.90 -9.64 -8.72
N ALA A 111 13.43 -10.81 -8.34
CA ALA A 111 12.62 -11.86 -7.74
C ALA A 111 12.07 -11.43 -6.37
N ILE A 112 10.86 -11.88 -6.03
CA ILE A 112 10.14 -11.56 -4.78
C ILE A 112 11.00 -11.87 -3.55
N VAL A 113 11.76 -12.96 -3.60
CA VAL A 113 12.57 -13.44 -2.48
C VAL A 113 13.94 -12.78 -2.35
N ASP A 114 14.41 -12.11 -3.40
CA ASP A 114 15.75 -11.55 -3.44
C ASP A 114 15.90 -10.31 -2.55
N GLY A 115 17.12 -10.06 -2.10
CA GLY A 115 17.53 -8.79 -1.52
C GLY A 115 18.13 -7.85 -2.58
N ILE A 116 18.59 -6.70 -2.12
CA ILE A 116 19.43 -5.78 -2.90
C ILE A 116 20.77 -5.71 -2.17
N GLU A 117 21.86 -5.92 -2.88
CA GLU A 117 23.19 -5.77 -2.29
C GLU A 117 23.43 -4.32 -1.90
N GLU A 118 24.16 -4.11 -0.82
CA GLU A 118 24.56 -2.77 -0.40
C GLU A 118 25.54 -2.19 -1.42
N SER A 119 25.28 -0.97 -1.87
CA SER A 119 26.13 -0.25 -2.82
C SER A 119 26.06 1.24 -2.54
N GLU A 120 27.19 1.92 -2.69
CA GLU A 120 27.27 3.40 -2.68
C GLU A 120 27.11 4.00 -4.08
N GLU A 121 26.91 3.16 -5.10
CA GLU A 121 26.73 3.61 -6.47
C GLU A 121 25.48 4.50 -6.60
N GLY A 122 25.67 5.71 -7.12
CA GLY A 122 24.61 6.72 -7.24
C GLY A 122 24.26 7.45 -5.95
N TRP A 123 24.86 7.10 -4.80
CA TRP A 123 24.67 7.82 -3.54
C TRP A 123 25.46 9.12 -3.52
N ARG A 124 24.76 10.24 -3.38
CA ARG A 124 25.36 11.59 -3.30
C ARG A 124 25.56 12.02 -1.85
N SER A 125 26.47 11.33 -1.15
CA SER A 125 26.82 11.61 0.26
C SER A 125 27.34 13.03 0.49
N ASP A 126 27.79 13.71 -0.57
CA ASP A 126 28.27 15.09 -0.55
C ASP A 126 27.16 16.14 -0.36
N ILE A 127 25.91 15.80 -0.71
CA ILE A 127 24.76 16.73 -0.64
C ILE A 127 23.51 16.14 0.03
N ILE A 128 23.44 14.82 0.24
CA ILE A 128 22.33 14.16 0.93
C ILE A 128 22.76 13.81 2.36
N VAL A 129 21.97 14.28 3.32
CA VAL A 129 22.15 14.00 4.76
C VAL A 129 22.24 12.48 5.01
N ASP A 130 23.02 12.08 6.01
CA ASP A 130 23.27 10.68 6.35
C ASP A 130 21.97 9.94 6.72
N ARG A 131 21.33 9.41 5.68
CA ARG A 131 20.12 8.61 5.65
C ARG A 131 20.36 7.40 4.74
N GLN A 132 21.61 6.95 4.66
CA GLN A 132 22.10 5.93 3.70
C GLN A 132 21.23 4.66 3.69
N PHE A 133 20.75 4.24 4.87
CA PHE A 133 19.86 3.07 5.03
C PHE A 133 18.54 3.15 4.23
N TYR A 134 18.08 4.35 3.85
CA TYR A 134 16.89 4.49 2.99
C TYR A 134 17.17 4.22 1.51
N TYR A 135 18.44 4.25 1.10
CA TYR A 135 18.86 4.31 -0.30
C TYR A 135 19.75 3.14 -0.71
N THR A 136 20.35 2.41 0.23
CA THR A 136 21.27 1.30 -0.05
C THR A 136 20.72 -0.03 0.47
N GLY A 137 21.00 -1.10 -0.28
CA GLY A 137 20.69 -2.47 0.13
C GLY A 137 19.19 -2.83 0.18
N GLY A 138 18.93 -4.06 0.64
CA GLY A 138 17.62 -4.66 0.82
C GLY A 138 17.73 -6.12 1.26
N LYS A 139 16.81 -6.59 2.11
CA LYS A 139 16.87 -7.94 2.68
C LYS A 139 16.24 -8.99 1.76
N ALA A 140 16.88 -10.15 1.62
CA ALA A 140 16.22 -11.32 1.06
C ALA A 140 15.15 -11.82 2.05
N LEU A 141 14.00 -12.25 1.53
CA LEU A 141 12.86 -12.71 2.34
C LEU A 141 12.43 -14.08 1.84
N PRO A 142 12.38 -15.12 2.69
CA PRO A 142 12.14 -16.49 2.27
C PRO A 142 10.65 -16.79 2.06
N PHE A 143 9.97 -15.98 1.24
CA PHE A 143 8.57 -16.22 0.88
C PHE A 143 8.42 -17.47 0.02
N THR A 144 7.40 -18.26 0.31
CA THR A 144 7.09 -19.51 -0.40
C THR A 144 5.65 -19.54 -0.92
N GLN A 145 4.82 -18.58 -0.50
CA GLN A 145 3.40 -18.54 -0.82
C GLN A 145 2.93 -17.10 -1.03
N ALA A 146 2.09 -16.90 -2.04
CA ALA A 146 1.36 -15.68 -2.29
C ALA A 146 -0.14 -15.94 -2.16
N THR A 147 -0.86 -15.03 -1.51
CA THR A 147 -2.32 -15.10 -1.33
C THR A 147 -2.96 -13.79 -1.77
N LEU A 148 -4.02 -13.90 -2.56
CA LEU A 148 -4.90 -12.81 -2.96
C LEU A 148 -6.30 -13.10 -2.39
N THR A 149 -6.87 -12.13 -1.69
CA THR A 149 -8.27 -12.13 -1.28
C THR A 149 -8.93 -10.88 -1.87
N ILE A 150 -10.06 -11.04 -2.56
CA ILE A 150 -10.87 -9.91 -3.03
C ILE A 150 -12.36 -10.21 -2.82
N GLY A 151 -13.05 -9.33 -2.09
CA GLY A 151 -14.37 -9.66 -1.54
C GLY A 151 -14.31 -10.94 -0.70
N ASP A 152 -15.20 -11.89 -0.99
CA ASP A 152 -15.30 -13.16 -0.27
C ASP A 152 -14.47 -14.30 -0.86
N GLN A 153 -13.67 -14.03 -1.90
CA GLN A 153 -12.89 -15.04 -2.61
C GLN A 153 -11.41 -14.93 -2.28
N ALA A 154 -10.75 -16.08 -2.14
CA ALA A 154 -9.32 -16.16 -1.87
C ALA A 154 -8.63 -17.20 -2.77
N TRP A 155 -7.43 -16.86 -3.22
CA TRP A 155 -6.55 -17.72 -4.01
C TRP A 155 -5.16 -17.72 -3.43
N THR A 156 -4.50 -18.87 -3.56
CA THR A 156 -3.13 -19.06 -3.12
C THR A 156 -2.31 -19.71 -4.22
N LYS A 157 -1.07 -19.23 -4.42
CA LYS A 157 -0.09 -19.81 -5.33
C LYS A 157 1.29 -19.88 -4.68
N PRO A 158 2.14 -20.85 -5.05
CA PRO A 158 3.51 -20.91 -4.56
C PRO A 158 4.34 -19.75 -5.11
N VAL A 159 5.38 -19.35 -4.35
CA VAL A 159 6.43 -18.41 -4.78
C VAL A 159 7.72 -19.20 -4.95
N GLY A 160 8.25 -19.20 -6.16
CA GLY A 160 9.52 -19.78 -6.52
C GLY A 160 10.69 -18.79 -6.39
N PRO A 161 11.95 -19.29 -6.43
CA PRO A 161 13.14 -18.48 -6.21
C PRO A 161 13.44 -17.47 -7.32
N LYS A 162 12.78 -17.57 -8.48
CA LYS A 162 12.97 -16.66 -9.62
C LYS A 162 11.73 -15.85 -9.94
N ASP A 163 10.65 -16.03 -9.19
CA ASP A 163 9.38 -15.38 -9.47
C ASP A 163 9.48 -13.90 -9.12
N LYS A 164 9.25 -13.05 -10.12
CA LYS A 164 9.27 -11.59 -9.97
C LYS A 164 7.90 -11.03 -9.57
N GLY A 165 6.85 -11.76 -9.91
CA GLY A 165 5.47 -11.50 -9.57
C GLY A 165 4.66 -12.77 -9.62
N ILE A 166 3.54 -12.82 -8.90
CA ILE A 166 2.59 -13.93 -8.92
C ILE A 166 1.27 -13.44 -9.49
N VAL A 167 0.88 -14.03 -10.62
CA VAL A 167 -0.30 -13.63 -11.37
C VAL A 167 -1.51 -14.48 -10.98
N PHE A 168 -2.63 -13.84 -10.69
CA PHE A 168 -3.94 -14.44 -10.49
C PHE A 168 -4.88 -14.00 -11.61
N ILE A 169 -5.72 -14.92 -12.07
CA ILE A 169 -6.76 -14.61 -13.04
C ILE A 169 -8.10 -14.83 -12.35
N VAL A 170 -8.87 -13.77 -12.19
CA VAL A 170 -10.11 -13.76 -11.38
C VAL A 170 -11.24 -13.09 -12.16
N ASN A 171 -12.49 -13.42 -11.82
CA ASN A 171 -13.65 -12.68 -12.35
C ASN A 171 -14.12 -11.72 -11.27
N LEU A 172 -14.21 -10.43 -11.61
CA LEU A 172 -14.70 -9.39 -10.70
C LEU A 172 -16.03 -8.87 -11.22
N SER A 173 -16.93 -8.54 -10.30
CA SER A 173 -18.15 -7.80 -10.58
C SER A 173 -17.90 -6.32 -10.33
N GLN A 174 -18.56 -5.45 -11.11
CA GLN A 174 -18.55 -4.02 -10.90
C GLN A 174 -19.01 -3.66 -9.48
N GLY A 175 -18.35 -2.68 -8.87
CA GLY A 175 -18.67 -2.16 -7.54
C GLY A 175 -17.47 -2.09 -6.59
N GLU A 176 -17.72 -1.55 -5.40
CA GLU A 176 -16.71 -1.47 -4.34
C GLU A 176 -16.42 -2.84 -3.72
N THR A 177 -15.15 -3.08 -3.45
CA THR A 177 -14.71 -4.27 -2.72
C THR A 177 -13.39 -4.02 -2.00
N ARG A 178 -12.96 -4.98 -1.18
CA ARG A 178 -11.68 -4.95 -0.48
C ARG A 178 -10.74 -5.98 -1.08
N LEU A 179 -9.50 -5.55 -1.32
CA LEU A 179 -8.40 -6.39 -1.77
C LEU A 179 -7.38 -6.52 -0.64
N VAL A 180 -7.05 -7.77 -0.28
CA VAL A 180 -5.94 -8.09 0.62
C VAL A 180 -4.97 -9.00 -0.13
N SER A 181 -3.68 -8.67 -0.10
CA SER A 181 -2.65 -9.46 -0.77
C SER A 181 -1.50 -9.73 0.17
N SER A 182 -0.92 -10.94 0.17
CA SER A 182 0.22 -11.25 1.03
C SER A 182 1.22 -12.21 0.39
N PHE A 183 2.46 -12.11 0.86
CA PHE A 183 3.50 -13.11 0.74
C PHE A 183 3.82 -13.68 2.13
N SER A 184 3.99 -14.99 2.22
CA SER A 184 4.33 -15.66 3.47
C SER A 184 5.32 -16.80 3.27
N ASN A 185 5.94 -17.26 4.36
CA ASN A 185 6.77 -18.48 4.37
C ASN A 185 6.05 -19.69 4.99
N GLY A 186 4.76 -19.57 5.31
CA GLY A 186 3.98 -20.61 6.01
C GLY A 186 4.32 -20.79 7.49
N ALA A 187 5.24 -19.99 8.05
CA ALA A 187 5.64 -20.02 9.45
C ALA A 187 5.37 -18.67 10.13
N ASN A 188 6.43 -17.91 10.40
CA ASN A 188 6.38 -16.67 11.20
C ASN A 188 6.56 -15.39 10.37
N LEU A 189 6.67 -15.49 9.05
CA LEU A 189 6.83 -14.35 8.17
C LEU A 189 5.64 -14.22 7.24
N SER A 190 4.94 -13.09 7.34
CA SER A 190 3.90 -12.65 6.41
C SER A 190 4.03 -11.15 6.18
N ARG A 191 3.98 -10.72 4.93
CA ARG A 191 3.98 -9.31 4.49
C ARG A 191 2.92 -9.12 3.43
N GLY A 192 2.33 -7.93 3.35
CA GLY A 192 1.52 -7.59 2.20
C GLY A 192 2.36 -7.53 0.91
N ALA A 193 1.75 -7.76 -0.24
CA ALA A 193 2.41 -7.50 -1.51
C ALA A 193 2.50 -5.99 -1.74
N TYR A 194 3.72 -5.43 -1.75
CA TYR A 194 3.89 -3.97 -1.77
C TYR A 194 3.38 -3.30 -3.04
N TYR A 195 3.28 -4.06 -4.12
CA TYR A 195 2.73 -3.63 -5.40
C TYR A 195 1.73 -4.67 -5.88
N VAL A 196 0.58 -4.19 -6.35
CA VAL A 196 -0.45 -5.00 -7.00
C VAL A 196 -0.79 -4.33 -8.32
N TYR A 197 -0.47 -5.01 -9.42
CA TYR A 197 -0.82 -4.55 -10.76
C TYR A 197 -2.12 -5.22 -11.18
N VAL A 198 -3.10 -4.43 -11.62
CA VAL A 198 -4.43 -4.91 -11.97
C VAL A 198 -4.76 -4.45 -13.38
N ARG A 199 -5.01 -5.39 -14.28
CA ARG A 199 -5.48 -5.11 -15.65
C ARG A 199 -6.61 -6.03 -16.04
N LYS A 200 -7.43 -5.64 -17.01
CA LYS A 200 -8.39 -6.57 -17.64
C LYS A 200 -7.59 -7.66 -18.34
N ALA A 201 -7.98 -8.91 -18.16
CA ALA A 201 -7.37 -10.02 -18.90
C ALA A 201 -7.80 -9.91 -20.37
N GLU A 202 -6.84 -9.98 -21.29
CA GLU A 202 -7.15 -10.13 -22.70
C GLU A 202 -7.96 -11.42 -22.94
N ARG A 203 -8.89 -11.37 -23.89
CA ARG A 203 -9.82 -12.46 -24.20
C ARG A 203 -9.13 -13.65 -24.86
#